data_AF-A0A517R2Q7-F1
#
_entry.id   AF-A0A517R2Q7-F1
#
_cell.length_a   1.000
_cell.length_b   1.000
_cell.length_c   1.000
_cell.angle_alpha   90.00
_cell.angle_beta   90.00
_cell.angle_gamma   90.00
#
_symmetry.space_group_name_H-M   'P 1'
#
loop_
_entity.id
_entity.type
_entity.pdbx_description
1 polymer ?
#
loop_
_entity_poly.entity_id
_entity_poly.type
_entity_poly.pdbx_seq_one_letter_code
_entity_poly.pdbx_strand_id
1 'polypeptide(L)'
;MKRISTLLALVLFGCTPYGSDENAIPPEVLAALRNSDQVALYSLDPHPHQVVKENLKYYPLGNESAVIDSMELTEPRLISSIADALEQDVAASSGLAAGCFLPRHALKFRTEDDHIAEIVICYECLNAVIAVDEKPIASVLLSGTSAELLNRIIDDAEIERATPSSR
;
A
#
# COMPACT_ATOMS: atom_id res chain seq x y z
N MET A 1 -22.74 50.25 29.68
CA MET A 1 -22.87 50.34 28.21
C MET A 1 -22.15 49.16 27.59
N LYS A 2 -22.83 48.44 26.69
CA LYS A 2 -22.44 47.19 25.99
C LYS A 2 -21.08 47.30 25.29
N ARG A 3 -20.30 46.20 25.27
CA ARG A 3 -19.70 45.66 24.04
C ARG A 3 -19.65 44.13 24.09
N ILE A 4 -20.53 43.53 23.29
CA ILE A 4 -20.54 42.15 22.83
C ILE A 4 -19.50 42.06 21.72
N SER A 5 -18.61 41.07 21.73
CA SER A 5 -17.82 40.70 20.56
C SER A 5 -17.84 39.19 20.43
N THR A 6 -18.87 38.73 19.70
CA THR A 6 -19.02 37.38 19.18
C THR A 6 -17.98 37.20 18.07
N LEU A 7 -16.97 36.38 18.30
CA LEU A 7 -16.08 35.87 17.26
C LEU A 7 -16.76 34.63 16.65
N LEU A 8 -17.41 34.84 15.50
CA LEU A 8 -17.96 33.80 14.65
C LEU A 8 -16.79 33.19 13.86
N ALA A 9 -16.28 32.04 14.32
CA ALA A 9 -15.32 31.25 13.57
C ALA A 9 -16.06 30.46 12.48
N LEU A 10 -15.93 30.92 11.24
CA LEU A 10 -16.44 30.25 10.04
C LEU A 10 -15.48 29.10 9.70
N VAL A 11 -15.80 27.89 10.15
CA VAL A 11 -15.07 26.68 9.76
C VAL A 11 -15.54 26.28 8.36
N LEU A 12 -14.78 26.64 7.35
CA LEU A 12 -14.94 26.12 6.00
C LEU A 12 -14.25 24.75 5.95
N PHE A 13 -14.97 23.69 6.34
CA PHE A 13 -14.62 22.33 5.96
C PHE A 13 -14.87 22.19 4.46
N GLY A 14 -13.81 22.41 3.67
CA GLY A 14 -13.78 22.05 2.27
C GLY A 14 -13.70 20.52 2.17
N CYS A 15 -14.82 19.85 1.96
CA CYS A 15 -14.81 18.54 1.32
C CYS A 15 -14.33 18.73 -0.12
N THR A 16 -13.04 18.48 -0.38
CA THR A 16 -12.58 18.25 -1.75
C THR A 16 -12.97 16.83 -2.18
N PRO A 17 -13.55 16.64 -3.38
CA PRO A 17 -13.89 15.33 -3.88
C PRO A 17 -12.62 14.50 -4.11
N TYR A 18 -12.51 13.38 -3.40
CA TYR A 18 -11.55 12.31 -3.69
C TYR A 18 -11.91 11.67 -5.02
N GLY A 19 -11.03 11.78 -5.98
CA GLY A 19 -11.18 11.15 -7.28
C GLY A 19 -10.28 11.83 -8.29
N SER A 20 -8.97 11.59 -8.21
CA SER A 20 -8.11 11.82 -9.37
C SER A 20 -8.17 10.56 -10.23
N ASP A 21 -8.61 10.69 -11.48
CA ASP A 21 -8.45 9.70 -12.56
C ASP A 21 -6.97 9.43 -12.93
N GLU A 22 -6.03 9.86 -12.08
CA GLU A 22 -4.60 9.80 -12.29
C GLU A 22 -4.02 8.54 -11.64
N ASN A 23 -3.10 7.88 -12.35
CA ASN A 23 -2.37 6.72 -11.82
C ASN A 23 -1.39 7.19 -10.73
N ALA A 24 -1.90 7.38 -9.51
CA ALA A 24 -1.14 7.92 -8.39
C ALA A 24 -1.57 7.27 -7.08
N ILE A 25 -0.61 7.03 -6.19
CA ILE A 25 -0.91 6.66 -4.80
C ILE A 25 -1.57 7.88 -4.15
N PRO A 26 -2.69 7.72 -3.42
CA PRO A 26 -3.32 8.83 -2.72
C PRO A 26 -2.28 9.59 -1.86
N PRO A 27 -2.14 10.91 -2.01
CA PRO A 27 -1.03 11.66 -1.41
C PRO A 27 -0.89 11.49 0.10
N GLU A 28 -2.02 11.38 0.80
CA GLU A 28 -2.08 11.14 2.24
C GLU A 28 -1.59 9.74 2.64
N VAL A 29 -1.83 8.72 1.81
CA VAL A 29 -1.30 7.36 2.04
C VAL A 29 0.21 7.35 1.79
N LEU A 30 0.67 8.01 0.74
CA LEU A 30 2.11 8.11 0.44
C LEU A 30 2.85 8.90 1.54
N ALA A 31 2.27 10.01 2.01
CA ALA A 31 2.81 10.80 3.11
C ALA A 31 2.85 9.99 4.41
N ALA A 32 1.77 9.26 4.73
CA ALA A 32 1.72 8.38 5.89
C ALA A 32 2.79 7.28 5.83
N LEU A 33 3.01 6.65 4.67
CA LEU A 33 4.09 5.68 4.49
C LEU A 33 5.45 6.34 4.72
N ARG A 34 5.73 7.44 4.02
CA ARG A 34 7.03 8.13 4.04
C ARG A 34 7.42 8.61 5.45
N ASN A 35 6.43 9.01 6.24
CA ASN A 35 6.62 9.54 7.59
C ASN A 35 6.34 8.51 8.70
N SER A 36 6.12 7.25 8.35
CA SER A 36 5.78 6.23 9.34
C SER A 36 6.97 5.89 10.23
N ASP A 37 6.73 5.78 11.54
CA ASP A 37 7.72 5.27 12.49
C ASP A 37 7.84 3.74 12.41
N GLN A 38 6.81 3.06 11.88
CA GLN A 38 6.74 1.62 11.78
C GLN A 38 5.93 1.17 10.56
N VAL A 39 6.51 0.28 9.76
CA VAL A 39 5.83 -0.36 8.63
C VAL A 39 6.02 -1.86 8.72
N ALA A 40 4.93 -2.63 8.68
CA ALA A 40 5.02 -4.06 8.50
C ALA A 40 5.11 -4.38 6.99
N LEU A 41 6.18 -5.06 6.60
CA LEU A 41 6.40 -5.59 5.25
C LEU A 41 6.09 -7.10 5.26
N TYR A 42 5.18 -7.51 4.40
CA TYR A 42 4.72 -8.89 4.28
C TYR A 42 5.23 -9.52 2.98
N SER A 43 5.67 -10.77 3.04
CA SER A 43 5.74 -11.64 1.87
C SER A 43 4.49 -12.50 1.78
N LEU A 44 3.91 -12.58 0.59
CA LEU A 44 2.64 -13.25 0.34
C LEU A 44 2.79 -14.42 -0.62
N ASP A 45 2.06 -15.51 -0.33
CA ASP A 45 1.88 -16.62 -1.25
C ASP A 45 0.92 -16.20 -2.38
N PRO A 46 1.37 -16.15 -3.65
CA PRO A 46 0.50 -15.83 -4.78
C PRO A 46 -0.54 -16.93 -5.07
N HIS A 47 -0.42 -18.13 -4.50
CA HIS A 47 -1.33 -19.26 -4.71
C HIS A 47 -1.77 -19.90 -3.37
N PRO A 48 -2.42 -19.13 -2.48
CA PRO A 48 -2.75 -19.61 -1.14
C PRO A 48 -3.57 -20.89 -1.20
N HIS A 49 -3.09 -21.93 -0.52
CA HIS A 49 -3.62 -23.30 -0.58
C HIS A 49 -5.08 -23.47 -0.08
N GLN A 50 -5.71 -22.43 0.50
CA GLN A 50 -7.02 -22.51 1.17
C GLN A 50 -8.04 -21.40 0.81
N VAL A 51 -8.03 -20.84 -0.39
CA VAL A 51 -9.10 -19.90 -0.78
C VAL A 51 -10.25 -20.66 -1.45
N VAL A 52 -11.35 -20.85 -0.70
CA VAL A 52 -12.61 -21.37 -1.22
C VAL A 52 -13.05 -20.50 -2.39
N LYS A 53 -13.26 -21.12 -3.56
CA LYS A 53 -13.52 -20.52 -4.89
C LYS A 53 -14.61 -19.45 -4.99
N GLU A 54 -15.39 -19.18 -3.94
CA GLU A 54 -16.59 -18.37 -4.04
C GLU A 54 -16.37 -16.87 -3.75
N ASN A 55 -15.22 -16.44 -3.22
CA ASN A 55 -14.94 -15.03 -2.96
C ASN A 55 -13.48 -14.65 -3.23
N LEU A 56 -13.00 -14.80 -4.46
CA LEU A 56 -11.71 -14.24 -4.91
C LEU A 56 -11.74 -12.70 -5.01
N LYS A 57 -12.35 -12.02 -4.04
CA LYS A 57 -12.11 -10.59 -3.80
C LYS A 57 -10.82 -10.49 -2.99
N TYR A 58 -9.68 -10.64 -3.67
CA TYR A 58 -8.34 -10.46 -3.11
C TYR A 58 -8.08 -9.00 -2.76
N TYR A 59 -8.62 -8.53 -1.65
CA TYR A 59 -8.49 -7.13 -1.26
C TYR A 59 -8.57 -7.03 0.29
N PRO A 60 -7.89 -6.00 0.81
CA PRO A 60 -6.84 -5.93 1.87
C PRO A 60 -6.28 -7.23 2.50
N LEU A 61 -5.24 -7.11 3.34
CA LEU A 61 -4.54 -8.21 4.06
C LEU A 61 -5.45 -9.02 5.01
N GLY A 62 -6.75 -8.73 5.08
CA GLY A 62 -7.73 -9.31 6.00
C GLY A 62 -7.89 -10.84 5.97
N ASN A 63 -7.15 -11.55 5.11
CA ASN A 63 -6.91 -12.99 5.23
C ASN A 63 -5.41 -13.25 5.39
N GLU A 64 -4.95 -13.43 6.63
CA GLU A 64 -3.57 -13.80 6.97
C GLU A 64 -3.12 -15.14 6.35
N SER A 65 -4.05 -15.93 5.80
CA SER A 65 -3.78 -17.22 5.15
C SER A 65 -2.89 -17.13 3.89
N ALA A 66 -2.69 -15.94 3.34
CA ALA A 66 -1.75 -15.70 2.25
C ALA A 66 -0.38 -15.18 2.74
N VAL A 67 -0.20 -14.89 4.03
CA VAL A 67 1.07 -14.41 4.57
C VAL A 67 2.02 -15.60 4.73
N ILE A 68 3.16 -15.54 4.03
CA ILE A 68 4.26 -16.49 4.22
C ILE A 68 5.05 -16.07 5.46
N ASP A 69 5.50 -14.82 5.46
CA ASP A 69 6.29 -14.23 6.54
C ASP A 69 6.13 -12.70 6.53
N SER A 70 6.60 -12.06 7.60
CA SER A 70 6.54 -10.61 7.74
C SER A 70 7.64 -10.08 8.63
N MET A 71 7.96 -8.80 8.46
CA MET A 71 8.85 -8.09 9.36
C MET A 71 8.38 -6.68 9.63
N GLU A 72 8.77 -6.15 10.79
CA GLU A 72 8.60 -4.74 11.11
C GLU A 72 9.83 -3.94 10.71
N LEU A 73 9.61 -2.87 9.96
CA LEU A 73 10.60 -1.88 9.59
C LEU A 73 10.42 -0.67 10.51
N THR A 74 11.50 -0.24 11.13
CA THR A 74 11.52 0.95 12.02
C THR A 74 12.62 1.95 11.67
N GLU A 75 13.41 1.70 10.60
CA GLU A 75 14.45 2.61 10.13
C GLU A 75 13.83 3.65 9.18
N PRO A 76 13.71 4.94 9.58
CA PRO A 76 12.95 5.93 8.82
C PRO A 76 13.50 6.16 7.41
N ARG A 77 14.83 6.07 7.23
CA ARG A 77 15.45 6.20 5.91
C ARG A 77 15.06 5.07 4.97
N LEU A 78 14.94 3.86 5.49
CA LEU A 78 14.53 2.69 4.70
C LEU A 78 13.05 2.81 4.32
N ILE A 79 12.20 3.16 5.26
CA ILE A 79 10.76 3.39 5.05
C ILE A 79 10.53 4.48 3.99
N SER A 80 11.22 5.61 4.12
CA SER A 80 11.15 6.71 3.13
C SER A 80 11.64 6.26 1.74
N SER A 81 12.70 5.45 1.68
CA SER A 81 13.19 4.88 0.40
C SER A 81 12.17 3.96 -0.26
N ILE A 82 11.39 3.20 0.52
CA ILE A 82 10.28 2.38 -0.01
C ILE A 82 9.18 3.28 -0.59
N ALA A 83 8.79 4.34 0.12
CA ALA A 83 7.80 5.30 -0.37
C ALA A 83 8.23 5.94 -1.70
N ASP A 84 9.49 6.39 -1.78
CA ASP A 84 10.06 6.99 -2.99
C ASP A 84 10.13 5.99 -4.14
N ALA A 85 10.50 4.73 -3.87
CA ALA A 85 10.53 3.68 -4.88
C ALA A 85 9.13 3.38 -5.43
N LEU A 86 8.10 3.33 -4.57
CA LEU A 86 6.72 3.11 -5.01
C LEU A 86 6.17 4.30 -5.82
N GLU A 87 6.44 5.53 -5.38
CA GLU A 87 6.05 6.74 -6.12
C GLU A 87 6.68 6.76 -7.52
N GLN A 88 7.98 6.45 -7.62
CA GLN A 88 8.67 6.36 -8.90
C GLN A 88 8.16 5.21 -9.76
N ASP A 89 7.85 4.06 -9.16
CA ASP A 89 7.35 2.90 -9.87
C ASP A 89 5.98 3.15 -10.52
N VAL A 90 5.10 3.86 -9.81
CA VAL A 90 3.80 4.32 -10.31
C VAL A 90 3.98 5.35 -11.43
N ALA A 91 4.85 6.34 -11.23
CA ALA A 91 5.13 7.38 -12.23
C ALA A 91 5.77 6.83 -13.52
N ALA A 92 6.56 5.76 -13.41
CA ALA A 92 7.19 5.09 -14.53
C ALA A 92 6.29 4.06 -15.23
N SER A 93 5.05 3.88 -14.78
CA SER A 93 4.12 2.91 -15.36
C SER A 93 3.86 3.19 -16.83
N SER A 94 3.84 2.12 -17.63
CA SER A 94 3.44 2.18 -19.05
C SER A 94 1.92 2.24 -19.26
N GLY A 95 1.13 2.16 -18.18
CA GLY A 95 -0.32 2.04 -18.23
C GLY A 95 -0.82 0.65 -18.66
N LEU A 96 0.08 -0.30 -18.89
CA LEU A 96 -0.26 -1.68 -19.28
C LEU A 96 -0.19 -2.61 -18.07
N ALA A 97 -1.22 -3.43 -17.89
CA ALA A 97 -1.31 -4.41 -16.82
C ALA A 97 -1.89 -5.74 -17.33
N ALA A 98 -1.46 -6.85 -16.74
CA ALA A 98 -2.09 -8.14 -16.98
C ALA A 98 -3.43 -8.24 -16.21
N GLY A 99 -4.34 -9.10 -16.64
CA GLY A 99 -5.64 -9.29 -15.98
C GLY A 99 -5.63 -10.15 -14.70
N CYS A 100 -4.45 -10.52 -14.20
CA CYS A 100 -4.31 -11.28 -12.96
C CYS A 100 -4.09 -10.36 -11.75
N PHE A 101 -4.26 -10.90 -10.54
CA PHE A 101 -3.81 -10.27 -9.30
C PHE A 101 -3.34 -11.37 -8.35
N LEU A 102 -2.02 -11.61 -8.35
CA LEU A 102 -1.33 -12.65 -7.59
C LEU A 102 -0.29 -11.96 -6.69
N PRO A 103 -0.74 -11.31 -5.60
CA PRO A 103 0.12 -10.43 -4.84
C PRO A 103 1.24 -11.20 -4.15
N ARG A 104 2.40 -10.56 -4.03
CA ARG A 104 3.60 -11.13 -3.39
C ARG A 104 4.15 -10.29 -2.25
N HIS A 105 3.78 -9.01 -2.21
CA HIS A 105 4.21 -8.10 -1.16
C HIS A 105 3.03 -7.30 -0.66
N ALA A 106 3.06 -6.94 0.61
CA ALA A 106 2.21 -5.90 1.13
C ALA A 106 2.94 -5.04 2.17
N LEU A 107 2.54 -3.78 2.26
CA LEU A 107 2.91 -2.86 3.32
C LEU A 107 1.69 -2.58 4.17
N LYS A 108 1.83 -2.58 5.48
CA LYS A 108 0.81 -2.17 6.44
C LYS A 108 1.38 -1.15 7.40
N PHE A 109 0.71 -0.01 7.53
CA PHE A 109 1.19 1.09 8.35
C PHE A 109 0.01 1.94 8.81
N ARG A 110 0.28 2.82 9.78
CA ARG A 110 -0.72 3.72 10.34
C ARG A 110 -0.69 5.07 9.63
N THR A 111 -1.87 5.64 9.37
CA THR A 111 -2.00 7.01 8.87
C THR A 111 -1.88 8.04 10.00
N GLU A 112 -1.75 9.32 9.66
CA GLU A 112 -1.72 10.40 10.65
C GLU A 112 -3.00 10.46 11.51
N ASP A 113 -4.14 10.03 10.94
CA ASP A 113 -5.46 9.98 11.59
C ASP A 113 -5.74 8.63 12.29
N ASP A 114 -4.71 7.85 12.61
CA ASP A 114 -4.78 6.57 13.34
C ASP A 114 -5.44 5.40 12.57
N HIS A 115 -5.77 5.58 11.29
CA HIS A 115 -6.30 4.52 10.42
C HIS A 115 -5.20 3.56 9.95
N ILE A 116 -5.60 2.36 9.52
CA ILE A 116 -4.68 1.35 9.00
C ILE A 116 -4.69 1.38 7.48
N ALA A 117 -3.58 1.77 6.88
CA ALA A 117 -3.37 1.75 5.45
C ALA A 117 -2.62 0.48 5.03
N GLU A 118 -3.01 -0.07 3.89
CA GLU A 118 -2.41 -1.26 3.29
C GLU A 118 -2.15 -1.02 1.79
N ILE A 119 -0.93 -1.34 1.35
CA ILE A 119 -0.57 -1.35 -0.07
C ILE A 119 -0.20 -2.78 -0.45
N VAL A 120 -1.06 -3.45 -1.20
CA VAL A 120 -0.89 -4.85 -1.64
C VAL A 120 -0.42 -4.87 -3.09
N ILE A 121 0.72 -5.50 -3.37
CA ILE A 121 1.45 -5.34 -4.62
C ILE A 121 1.54 -6.68 -5.37
N CYS A 122 1.18 -6.65 -6.65
CA CYS A 122 1.34 -7.74 -7.60
C CYS A 122 2.26 -7.31 -8.76
N TYR A 123 3.49 -7.80 -8.75
CA TYR A 123 4.47 -7.48 -9.79
C TYR A 123 4.26 -8.28 -11.09
N GLU A 124 3.51 -9.39 -11.06
CA GLU A 124 3.14 -10.14 -12.26
C GLU A 124 2.21 -9.35 -13.19
N CYS A 125 1.28 -8.59 -12.61
CA CYS A 125 0.34 -7.78 -13.37
C CYS A 125 0.65 -6.29 -13.34
N LEU A 126 1.70 -5.89 -12.62
CA LEU A 126 2.09 -4.50 -12.44
C LEU A 126 0.96 -3.65 -11.85
N ASN A 127 0.29 -4.15 -10.81
CA ASN A 127 -0.79 -3.45 -10.13
C ASN A 127 -0.56 -3.48 -8.61
N ALA A 128 -0.88 -2.38 -7.95
CA ALA A 128 -1.02 -2.31 -6.51
C ALA A 128 -2.40 -1.80 -6.10
N VAL A 129 -2.86 -2.33 -4.97
CA VAL A 129 -4.13 -2.03 -4.36
C VAL A 129 -3.86 -1.25 -3.09
N ILE A 130 -4.51 -0.10 -2.95
CA ILE A 130 -4.44 0.69 -1.73
C ILE A 130 -5.77 0.58 -0.99
N ALA A 131 -5.69 0.19 0.28
CA ALA A 131 -6.83 0.10 1.17
C ALA A 131 -6.58 0.89 2.46
N VAL A 132 -7.66 1.40 3.04
CA VAL A 132 -7.67 2.00 4.39
C VAL A 132 -8.81 1.35 5.17
N ASP A 133 -8.51 0.88 6.38
CA ASP A 133 -9.43 0.13 7.25
C ASP A 133 -10.17 -0.97 6.48
N GLU A 134 -9.39 -1.81 5.81
CA GLU A 134 -9.87 -2.95 5.02
C GLU A 134 -10.79 -2.58 3.83
N LYS A 135 -10.84 -1.30 3.43
CA LYS A 135 -11.61 -0.85 2.27
C LYS A 135 -10.68 -0.38 1.16
N PRO A 136 -10.72 -1.01 -0.03
CA PRO A 136 -9.98 -0.49 -1.18
C PRO A 136 -10.44 0.92 -1.53
N ILE A 137 -9.50 1.85 -1.61
CA ILE A 137 -9.76 3.24 -1.97
C ILE A 137 -9.13 3.62 -3.32
N ALA A 138 -8.09 2.89 -3.75
CA ALA A 138 -7.44 3.11 -5.03
C ALA A 138 -6.80 1.82 -5.55
N SER A 139 -6.53 1.80 -6.86
CA SER A 139 -5.66 0.83 -7.53
C SER A 139 -4.77 1.60 -8.48
N VAL A 140 -3.48 1.27 -8.47
CA VAL A 140 -2.44 1.93 -9.27
C VAL A 140 -1.68 0.91 -10.09
N LEU A 141 -1.22 1.33 -11.25
CA LEU A 141 -0.35 0.57 -12.13
C LEU A 141 1.11 0.92 -11.84
N LEU A 142 1.96 -0.09 -11.96
CA LEU A 142 3.39 -0.04 -11.67
C LEU A 142 4.21 -0.23 -12.96
N SER A 143 5.49 0.09 -12.91
CA SER A 143 6.50 -0.35 -13.88
C SER A 143 7.18 -1.67 -13.46
N GLY A 144 7.09 -2.02 -12.17
CA GLY A 144 7.71 -3.18 -11.53
C GLY A 144 9.10 -2.90 -10.94
N THR A 145 9.58 -1.67 -10.98
CA THR A 145 10.95 -1.30 -10.57
C THR A 145 11.16 -1.36 -9.06
N SER A 146 10.11 -1.19 -8.25
CA SER A 146 10.21 -1.29 -6.79
C SER A 146 10.44 -2.72 -6.28
N ALA A 147 10.23 -3.74 -7.13
CA ALA A 147 10.37 -5.14 -6.75
C ALA A 147 11.78 -5.50 -6.28
N GLU A 148 12.81 -4.92 -6.90
CA GLU A 148 14.20 -5.21 -6.52
C GLU A 148 14.49 -4.76 -5.08
N LEU A 149 14.02 -3.57 -4.70
CA LEU A 149 14.20 -3.03 -3.36
C LEU A 149 13.47 -3.89 -2.32
N LEU A 150 12.18 -4.19 -2.54
CA LEU A 150 11.40 -4.97 -1.58
C LEU A 150 11.95 -6.40 -1.41
N ASN A 151 12.34 -7.05 -2.51
CA ASN A 151 12.96 -8.37 -2.43
C ASN A 151 14.30 -8.33 -1.68
N ARG A 152 15.12 -7.30 -1.91
CA ARG A 152 16.39 -7.16 -1.20
C ARG A 152 16.20 -6.99 0.30
N ILE A 153 15.24 -6.16 0.72
CA ILE A 153 14.94 -5.95 2.14
C ILE A 153 14.53 -7.27 2.81
N ILE A 154 13.68 -8.05 2.13
CA ILE A 154 13.24 -9.36 2.61
C ILE A 154 14.41 -10.34 2.69
N ASP A 155 15.21 -10.44 1.63
CA ASP A 155 16.37 -11.34 1.56
C ASP A 155 17.42 -10.98 2.63
N ASP A 156 17.72 -9.69 2.83
CA ASP A 156 18.68 -9.20 3.83
C ASP A 156 18.20 -9.46 5.27
N ALA A 157 16.90 -9.54 5.48
CA ALA A 157 16.28 -9.85 6.77
C ALA A 157 16.09 -11.35 7.04
N GLU A 158 16.45 -12.19 6.08
CA GLU A 158 16.33 -13.65 6.14
C GLU A 158 14.88 -14.14 6.41
N ILE A 159 13.87 -13.34 6.05
CA ILE A 159 12.46 -13.77 6.15
C ILE A 159 12.05 -14.55 4.89
N GLU A 160 11.12 -15.49 5.03
CA GLU A 160 10.73 -16.34 3.91
C GLU A 160 9.96 -15.55 2.85
N ARG A 161 10.27 -15.77 1.57
CA ARG A 161 9.51 -15.21 0.45
C ARG A 161 8.99 -16.24 -0.53
N ALA A 162 7.89 -15.89 -1.18
CA ALA A 162 7.34 -16.68 -2.27
C ALA A 162 8.40 -16.96 -3.35
N THR A 163 8.69 -18.23 -3.59
CA THR A 163 9.62 -18.62 -4.64
C THR A 163 9.05 -18.23 -6.02
N PRO A 164 9.92 -17.87 -7.00
CA PRO A 164 9.49 -17.76 -8.37
C PRO A 164 8.87 -19.08 -8.80
N SER A 165 7.70 -19.06 -9.46
CA SER A 165 7.16 -20.30 -10.01
C SER A 165 8.16 -20.84 -11.04
N SER A 166 8.74 -22.01 -10.77
CA SER A 166 9.51 -22.74 -11.76
C SER A 166 8.58 -23.04 -12.93
N ARG A 167 8.72 -22.29 -14.02
CA ARG A 167 8.03 -22.61 -15.28
C ARG A 167 8.58 -23.87 -15.90
#